data_AF-A0A3B3XV65-F1
#
_entry.id   AF-A0A3B3XV65-F1
#
_cell.length_a   1.000
_cell.length_b   1.000
_cell.length_c   1.000
_cell.angle_alpha   90.00
_cell.angle_beta   90.00
_cell.angle_gamma   90.00
#
_symmetry.space_group_name_H-M   'P 1'
#
loop_
_entity.id
_entity.type
_entity.pdbx_description
1 polymer ?
#
loop_
_entity_poly.entity_id
_entity_poly.type
_entity_poly.pdbx_seq_one_letter_code
_entity_poly.pdbx_strand_id
1 'polypeptide(L)'
;MQSCARCGFVVYPAEKINCIDQNWHKACFHCDVCKMVLTPNNFVSHKKRPYCSVHNPRNNTFTSVYETPININAKKQSKATSELKYREDGDRFMSSFHSDTRSMEKARLASQVVSQVSSSESNWPIHPS
;
A
#
# COMPACT_ATOMS: atom_id res chain seq x y z
N MET A 1 10.88 56.93 -2.87
CA MET A 1 11.26 55.77 -3.70
C MET A 1 10.80 54.49 -3.02
N GLN A 2 10.31 53.51 -3.79
CA GLN A 2 9.94 52.20 -3.23
C GLN A 2 11.14 51.25 -3.25
N SER A 3 11.45 50.61 -2.12
CA SER A 3 12.50 49.60 -2.01
C SER A 3 11.93 48.18 -2.16
N CYS A 4 12.76 47.27 -2.65
CA CYS A 4 12.43 45.85 -2.77
C CYS A 4 12.56 45.17 -1.42
N ALA A 5 11.54 44.44 -0.98
CA ALA A 5 11.56 43.71 0.29
C ALA A 5 12.56 42.54 0.34
N ARG A 6 13.09 42.09 -0.81
CA ARG A 6 14.10 41.01 -0.87
C ARG A 6 15.54 41.53 -0.93
N CYS A 7 15.83 42.44 -1.85
CA CYS A 7 17.20 42.90 -2.10
C CYS A 7 17.50 44.29 -1.53
N GLY A 8 16.50 45.03 -1.05
CA GLY A 8 16.66 46.37 -0.47
C GLY A 8 16.86 47.49 -1.49
N PHE A 9 17.18 47.19 -2.75
CA PHE A 9 17.38 48.19 -3.79
C PHE A 9 16.07 48.84 -4.25
N VAL A 10 16.18 50.03 -4.87
CA VAL A 10 15.04 50.76 -5.44
C VAL A 10 14.39 49.94 -6.56
N VAL A 11 13.05 49.90 -6.55
CA VAL A 11 12.24 49.25 -7.57
C VAL A 11 11.67 50.31 -8.50
N TYR A 12 12.01 50.20 -9.79
CA TYR A 12 11.46 51.08 -10.82
C TYR A 12 10.02 50.67 -11.19
N PRO A 13 9.15 51.60 -11.60
CA PRO A 13 7.75 51.30 -11.95
C PRO A 13 7.58 50.16 -12.97
N ALA A 14 8.50 50.00 -13.92
CA ALA A 14 8.45 48.97 -14.96
C ALA A 14 8.56 47.53 -14.41
N GLU A 15 9.28 47.33 -13.31
CA GLU A 15 9.50 46.03 -12.67
C GLU A 15 8.76 45.87 -11.34
N LYS A 16 7.98 46.88 -10.96
CA LYS A 16 7.32 46.93 -9.67
C LYS A 16 6.19 45.91 -9.59
N ILE A 17 6.30 45.02 -8.61
CA ILE A 17 5.21 44.19 -8.12
C ILE A 17 4.83 44.67 -6.72
N ASN A 18 3.53 44.87 -6.49
CA ASN A 18 2.99 45.09 -5.15
C ASN A 18 2.32 43.79 -4.67
N CYS A 19 2.91 43.15 -3.66
CA CYS A 19 2.42 41.91 -3.07
C CYS A 19 2.83 41.87 -1.60
N ILE A 20 1.99 41.29 -0.74
CA ILE A 20 2.29 41.13 0.71
C ILE A 20 2.55 42.50 1.37
N ASP A 21 1.78 43.52 1.00
CA ASP A 21 1.92 44.91 1.48
C ASP A 21 3.33 45.49 1.31
N GLN A 22 4.09 44.99 0.33
CA GLN A 22 5.47 45.36 0.06
C GLN A 22 5.73 45.45 -1.45
N ASN A 23 6.81 46.14 -1.82
CA ASN A 23 7.25 46.27 -3.21
C ASN A 23 8.35 45.26 -3.52
N TRP A 24 8.33 44.69 -4.72
CA TRP A 24 9.27 43.68 -5.16
C TRP A 24 9.65 43.93 -6.62
N HIS A 25 10.88 43.57 -7.00
CA HIS A 25 11.20 43.38 -8.42
C HIS A 25 10.55 42.09 -8.93
N LYS A 26 10.20 42.04 -10.22
CA LYS A 26 9.73 40.81 -10.89
C LYS A 26 10.66 39.62 -10.64
N ALA A 27 11.98 39.81 -10.75
CA ALA A 27 12.97 38.75 -10.50
C ALA A 27 13.13 38.38 -9.01
N CYS A 28 12.87 39.33 -8.11
CA CYS A 28 12.99 39.11 -6.67
C CYS A 28 11.78 38.38 -6.09
N PHE A 29 10.63 38.38 -6.77
CA PHE A 29 9.43 37.73 -6.30
C PHE A 29 9.44 36.23 -6.64
N HIS A 30 10.21 35.45 -5.89
CA HIS A 30 10.36 34.00 -6.11
C HIS A 30 10.18 33.19 -4.82
N CYS A 31 9.76 31.93 -4.98
CA CYS A 31 9.53 31.02 -3.86
C CYS A 31 10.79 30.88 -2.99
N ASP A 32 10.60 31.00 -1.68
CA ASP A 32 11.72 30.93 -0.74
C ASP A 32 12.45 29.57 -0.74
N VAL A 33 11.75 28.49 -1.09
CA VAL A 33 12.25 27.12 -1.09
C VAL A 33 12.86 26.77 -2.45
N CYS A 34 12.06 26.74 -3.52
CA CYS A 34 12.52 26.29 -4.85
C CYS A 34 13.07 27.40 -5.75
N LYS A 35 13.07 28.66 -5.31
CA LYS A 35 13.57 29.81 -6.07
C LYS A 35 12.87 30.07 -7.41
N MET A 36 11.77 29.39 -7.70
CA MET A 36 10.94 29.63 -8.87
C MET A 36 10.28 31.02 -8.77
N VAL A 37 10.40 31.82 -9.83
CA VAL A 37 9.74 33.13 -9.93
C VAL A 37 8.23 32.93 -9.88
N LEU A 38 7.57 33.72 -9.03
CA LEU A 38 6.13 33.67 -8.81
C LEU A 38 5.48 34.88 -9.48
N THR A 39 4.19 34.77 -9.73
CA THR A 39 3.38 35.89 -10.21
C THR A 39 2.36 36.26 -9.14
N PRO A 40 1.79 37.48 -9.18
CA PRO A 40 0.72 37.89 -8.26
C PRO A 40 -0.50 36.95 -8.26
N ASN A 41 -0.69 36.18 -9.34
CA ASN A 41 -1.78 35.23 -9.48
C ASN A 41 -1.45 33.82 -8.98
N ASN A 42 -0.17 33.49 -8.76
CA ASN A 42 0.30 32.15 -8.41
C ASN A 42 1.34 32.22 -7.28
N PHE A 43 0.95 32.77 -6.14
CA PHE A 43 1.76 32.75 -4.93
C PHE A 43 0.90 32.56 -3.69
N VAL A 44 1.52 32.01 -2.65
CA VAL A 44 0.97 31.95 -1.31
C VAL A 44 1.89 32.74 -0.39
N SER A 45 1.33 33.63 0.42
CA SER A 45 2.10 34.36 1.42
C SER A 45 2.11 33.61 2.75
N HIS A 46 3.28 33.49 3.36
CA HIS A 46 3.42 32.93 4.71
C HIS A 46 4.52 33.68 5.47
N LYS A 47 4.21 34.23 6.65
CA LYS A 47 5.14 35.05 7.46
C LYS A 47 5.85 36.15 6.64
N LYS A 48 5.09 36.85 5.79
CA LYS A 48 5.58 37.90 4.87
C LYS A 48 6.61 37.44 3.82
N ARG A 49 6.69 36.13 3.54
CA ARG A 49 7.55 35.55 2.49
C ARG A 49 6.68 34.89 1.41
N PRO A 50 7.09 34.96 0.13
CA PRO A 50 6.37 34.34 -0.97
C PRO A 50 6.75 32.85 -1.13
N TYR A 51 5.75 31.98 -1.29
CA TYR A 51 5.88 30.55 -1.53
C TYR A 51 5.07 30.13 -2.75
N CYS A 52 5.51 29.08 -3.46
CA CYS A 52 4.67 28.44 -4.46
C CYS A 52 3.60 27.58 -3.78
N SER A 53 2.58 27.16 -4.53
CA SER A 53 1.52 26.28 -4.01
C SER A 53 2.08 25.03 -3.34
N VAL A 54 3.08 24.36 -3.93
CA VAL A 54 3.67 23.11 -3.43
C VAL A 54 4.50 23.29 -2.16
N HIS A 55 5.23 24.40 -2.02
CA HIS A 55 6.08 24.67 -0.85
C HIS A 55 5.41 25.56 0.19
N ASN A 56 4.09 25.69 0.14
CA ASN A 56 3.33 26.42 1.13
C ASN A 56 3.43 25.68 2.48
N PRO A 57 4.03 26.26 3.53
CA PRO A 57 4.14 25.59 4.82
C PRO A 57 2.79 25.23 5.46
N ARG A 58 1.68 25.82 4.98
CA ARG A 58 0.31 25.45 5.40
C ARG A 58 -0.27 24.24 4.67
N ASN A 59 0.27 23.84 3.51
CA ASN A 59 -0.22 22.67 2.76
C ASN A 59 0.70 21.45 2.84
N ASN A 60 1.84 21.55 3.54
CA ASN A 60 2.83 20.49 3.61
C ASN A 60 2.37 19.27 4.45
N THR A 61 1.15 19.29 4.99
CA THR A 61 0.54 18.21 5.76
C THR A 61 0.14 16.99 4.93
N PHE A 62 0.21 17.03 3.59
CA PHE A 62 -0.28 15.95 2.73
C PHE A 62 0.78 15.18 1.92
N THR A 63 2.00 15.69 1.72
CA THR A 63 3.00 15.02 0.85
C THR A 63 3.83 13.97 1.58
N SER A 64 3.51 13.69 2.83
CA SER A 64 4.23 12.71 3.62
C SER A 64 3.35 11.48 3.87
N VAL A 65 3.36 10.58 2.88
CA VAL A 65 2.58 9.31 2.84
C VAL A 65 2.87 8.33 3.99
N TYR A 66 3.66 8.72 4.98
CA TYR A 66 3.90 7.92 6.17
C TYR A 66 2.69 7.83 7.11
N GLU A 67 1.75 8.77 7.06
CA GLU A 67 0.65 8.84 8.04
C GLU A 67 -0.77 8.93 7.44
N THR A 68 -1.00 8.38 6.24
CA THR A 68 -2.38 8.24 5.74
C THR A 68 -3.06 6.99 6.34
N PRO A 69 -4.31 7.08 6.85
CA PRO A 69 -5.01 5.94 7.46
C PRO A 69 -5.19 4.76 6.51
N ILE A 70 -5.23 5.04 5.19
CA ILE A 70 -5.30 4.04 4.12
C ILE A 70 -4.04 3.16 4.08
N ASN A 71 -2.84 3.74 4.25
CA ASN A 71 -1.57 3.00 4.25
C ASN A 71 -1.46 2.06 5.47
N ILE A 72 -1.95 2.52 6.63
CA ILE A 72 -1.99 1.71 7.87
C ILE A 72 -2.90 0.49 7.68
N ASN A 73 -4.07 0.67 7.06
CA ASN A 73 -5.03 -0.42 6.86
C ASN A 73 -4.54 -1.43 5.79
N ALA A 74 -3.91 -0.96 4.71
CA ALA A 74 -3.30 -1.81 3.69
C ALA A 74 -2.19 -2.72 4.27
N LYS A 75 -1.34 -2.18 5.17
CA LYS A 75 -0.29 -2.95 5.85
C LYS A 75 -0.85 -3.97 6.85
N LYS A 76 -1.98 -3.66 7.51
CA LYS A 76 -2.66 -4.61 8.40
C LYS A 76 -3.30 -5.75 7.61
N GLN A 77 -3.96 -5.43 6.50
CA GLN A 77 -4.59 -6.40 5.62
C GLN A 77 -3.54 -7.33 4.97
N SER A 78 -2.43 -6.80 4.47
CA SER A 78 -1.38 -7.62 3.86
C SER A 78 -0.75 -8.61 4.84
N LYS A 79 -0.53 -8.20 6.10
CA LYS A 79 -0.05 -9.09 7.17
C LYS A 79 -1.05 -10.20 7.47
N ALA A 80 -2.32 -9.85 7.72
CA ALA A 80 -3.37 -10.83 8.03
C ALA A 80 -3.58 -11.83 6.87
N THR A 81 -3.62 -11.36 5.63
CA THR A 81 -3.76 -12.23 4.45
C THR A 81 -2.54 -13.14 4.29
N SER A 82 -1.32 -12.63 4.50
CA SER A 82 -0.12 -13.46 4.40
C SER A 82 -0.12 -14.57 5.46
N GLU A 83 -0.48 -14.26 6.70
CA GLU A 83 -0.50 -15.21 7.83
C GLU A 83 -1.57 -16.31 7.66
N LEU A 84 -2.75 -15.95 7.13
CA LEU A 84 -3.78 -16.93 6.77
C LEU A 84 -3.30 -17.86 5.64
N LYS A 85 -2.70 -17.30 4.59
CA LYS A 85 -2.21 -18.09 3.44
C LYS A 85 -1.13 -19.09 3.84
N TYR A 86 -0.15 -18.68 4.67
CA TYR A 86 0.89 -19.59 5.15
C TYR A 86 0.32 -20.73 6.01
N ARG A 87 -0.69 -20.45 6.83
CA ARG A 87 -1.36 -21.48 7.64
C ARG A 87 -2.16 -22.43 6.77
N GLU A 88 -2.94 -21.93 5.81
CA GLU A 88 -3.69 -22.75 4.85
C GLU A 88 -2.78 -23.63 3.99
N ASP A 89 -1.66 -23.10 3.50
CA ASP A 89 -0.69 -23.87 2.71
C ASP A 89 0.01 -24.95 3.56
N GLY A 90 0.30 -24.67 4.84
CA GLY A 90 0.82 -25.65 5.79
C GLY A 90 -0.18 -26.75 6.14
N ASP A 91 -1.43 -26.38 6.43
CA ASP A 91 -2.52 -27.31 6.70
C ASP A 91 -2.82 -28.17 5.46
N ARG A 92 -2.76 -27.59 4.26
CA ARG A 92 -2.93 -28.31 3.00
C ARG A 92 -1.82 -29.34 2.79
N PHE A 93 -0.57 -28.96 3.03
CA PHE A 93 0.57 -29.88 2.93
C PHE A 93 0.40 -31.06 3.90
N MET A 94 0.08 -30.79 5.17
CA MET A 94 -0.19 -31.84 6.17
C MET A 94 -1.41 -32.72 5.81
N SER A 95 -2.48 -32.13 5.29
CA SER A 95 -3.67 -32.87 4.85
C SER A 95 -3.38 -33.81 3.67
N SER A 96 -2.42 -33.47 2.82
CA SER A 96 -1.98 -34.32 1.70
C SER A 96 -1.37 -35.63 2.20
N PHE A 97 -0.50 -35.59 3.22
CA PHE A 97 0.11 -36.80 3.80
C PHE A 97 -0.89 -37.69 4.56
N HIS A 98 -1.86 -37.08 5.24
CA HIS A 98 -2.92 -37.83 5.95
C HIS A 98 -3.89 -38.53 4.99
N SER A 99 -4.01 -38.04 3.75
CA SER A 99 -4.86 -38.64 2.72
C SER A 99 -4.20 -39.87 2.08
N ASP A 100 -2.89 -39.83 1.85
CA ASP A 100 -2.13 -40.94 1.25
C ASP A 100 -1.95 -42.12 2.21
N THR A 101 -1.65 -41.85 3.47
CA THR A 101 -1.54 -42.89 4.52
C THR A 101 -2.87 -43.62 4.75
N ARG A 102 -3.99 -42.88 4.81
CA ARG A 102 -5.34 -43.45 4.94
C ARG A 102 -5.75 -44.23 3.68
N SER A 103 -5.31 -43.83 2.50
CA SER A 103 -5.59 -44.55 1.25
C SER A 103 -4.81 -45.86 1.14
N MET A 104 -3.54 -45.87 1.58
CA MET A 104 -2.73 -47.09 1.68
C MET A 104 -3.27 -48.07 2.72
N GLU A 105 -3.74 -47.59 3.87
CA GLU A 105 -4.31 -48.43 4.92
C GLU A 105 -5.65 -49.03 4.50
N LYS A 106 -6.51 -48.26 3.83
CA LYS A 106 -7.75 -48.77 3.23
C LYS A 106 -7.50 -49.83 2.16
N ALA A 107 -6.49 -49.66 1.31
CA ALA A 107 -6.13 -50.65 0.30
C ALA A 107 -5.68 -51.97 0.94
N ARG A 108 -4.88 -51.92 2.02
CA ARG A 108 -4.46 -53.11 2.78
C ARG A 108 -5.64 -53.86 3.42
N LEU A 109 -6.55 -53.13 4.06
CA LEU A 109 -7.75 -53.72 4.68
C LEU A 109 -8.69 -54.33 3.63
N ALA A 110 -8.85 -53.70 2.48
CA ALA A 110 -9.65 -54.23 1.37
C ALA A 110 -9.06 -55.55 0.83
N SER A 111 -7.74 -55.64 0.68
CA SER A 111 -7.09 -56.91 0.29
C SER A 111 -7.31 -58.01 1.33
N GLN A 112 -7.32 -57.68 2.63
CA GLN A 112 -7.54 -58.65 3.70
C GLN A 112 -9.00 -59.14 3.78
N VAL A 113 -9.98 -58.27 3.48
CA VAL A 113 -11.40 -58.64 3.41
C VAL A 113 -11.70 -59.53 2.20
N VAL A 114 -11.01 -59.30 1.07
CA VAL A 114 -11.12 -60.12 -0.15
C VAL A 114 -10.59 -61.54 0.08
N SER A 115 -9.57 -61.71 0.91
CA SER A 115 -9.09 -63.04 1.31
C SER A 115 -10.03 -63.77 2.28
N GLN A 116 -10.80 -63.03 3.10
CA GLN A 116 -11.80 -63.63 3.99
C GLN A 116 -13.08 -64.06 3.26
N VAL A 117 -13.57 -63.28 2.30
CA VAL A 117 -14.79 -63.61 1.53
C VAL A 117 -14.62 -64.85 0.64
N SER A 118 -13.42 -65.03 0.08
CA SER A 118 -13.08 -66.21 -0.74
C SER A 118 -12.97 -67.51 0.06
N SER A 119 -12.88 -67.43 1.40
CA SER A 119 -12.96 -68.61 2.28
C SER A 119 -14.41 -69.01 2.63
N SER A 120 -15.38 -68.10 2.46
CA SER A 120 -16.80 -68.32 2.78
C SER A 120 -17.68 -68.70 1.57
N GLU A 121 -17.20 -68.55 0.33
CA GLU A 121 -17.93 -68.93 -0.90
C GLU A 121 -17.76 -70.41 -1.30
N SER A 122 -17.22 -71.26 -0.42
CA SER A 122 -17.10 -72.71 -0.67
C SER A 122 -18.26 -73.56 -0.12
N ASN A 123 -19.31 -72.94 0.43
CA ASN A 123 -20.47 -73.66 0.97
C ASN A 123 -21.78 -73.21 0.29
N TRP A 124 -21.99 -73.63 -0.96
CA TRP A 124 -23.32 -73.64 -1.57
C TRP A 124 -23.98 -75.01 -1.36
N PRO A 125 -25.24 -75.11 -0.90
CA PRO A 125 -25.86 -76.39 -0.59
C PRO A 125 -26.19 -77.14 -1.88
N ILE A 126 -25.73 -78.39 -1.96
CA ILE A 126 -26.12 -79.33 -3.00
C ILE A 126 -27.59 -79.68 -2.76
N HIS A 127 -28.50 -79.19 -3.62
CA HIS A 127 -29.86 -79.71 -3.68
C HIS A 127 -29.94 -80.84 -4.72
N PRO A 128 -30.52 -82.01 -4.36
CA PRO A 128 -30.63 -83.14 -5.26
C PRO A 128 -31.95 -83.16 -6.05
N SER A 129 -31.91 -83.97 -7.11
CA SER A 129 -32.98 -84.49 -7.98
C SER A 129 -33.23 -83.75 -9.29
#